data_AF-A0AA97FNK9-F1
#
_entry.id   AF-A0AA97FNK9-F1
#
_cell.length_a   1.000
_cell.length_b   1.000
_cell.length_c   1.000
_cell.angle_alpha   90.00
_cell.angle_beta   90.00
_cell.angle_gamma   90.00
#
_symmetry.space_group_name_H-M   'P 1'
#
loop_
_entity.id
_entity.type
_entity.pdbx_description
1 polymer ?
#
loop_
_entity_poly.entity_id
_entity_poly.type
_entity_poly.pdbx_seq_one_letter_code
_entity_poly.pdbx_strand_id
1 'polypeptide(L)'
;MARKAIGKKLRFEVFKRDKFQCQYCGEKAPEVVLHVDHVQPVAEGGDNDILNLITSCESCNLGKGARPLDQHQELEKQRDQLEALAERREQLEMLINWREELRSLEQDEVSAVAAAIEHYSSEWTVSDTGRQNLQRWITKFGLDETITAAETSFKQYFQPNADEQGRSDSWSKAFSYIPRIAGVNQRGGLNEEDTQLYYIRGILRNRLAFVNERVCMSLLRDARDAGADVDKMQELAKEVRNWTQWRSTLEEFIEEHPPGGGDGED
;
A
#
# COMPACT_ATOMS: atom_id res chain seq x y z
N MET A 1 19.99 5.74 57.77
CA MET A 1 18.73 5.67 57.01
C MET A 1 18.33 4.21 56.86
N ALA A 2 17.04 3.87 56.95
CA ALA A 2 16.57 2.49 56.81
C ALA A 2 16.79 1.99 55.37
N ARG A 3 17.32 0.77 55.20
CA ARG A 3 17.52 0.15 53.88
C ARG A 3 16.17 -0.03 53.18
N LYS A 4 16.03 0.52 51.98
CA LYS A 4 14.85 0.31 51.12
C LYS A 4 14.91 -1.08 50.49
N ALA A 5 13.88 -1.90 50.71
CA ALA A 5 13.83 -3.25 50.16
C ALA A 5 13.80 -3.26 48.62
N ILE A 6 14.56 -4.17 48.01
CA ILE A 6 14.56 -4.40 46.56
C ILE A 6 13.33 -5.26 46.20
N GLY A 7 12.48 -4.76 45.31
CA GLY A 7 11.25 -5.45 44.89
C GLY A 7 11.52 -6.76 44.14
N LYS A 8 10.62 -7.74 44.27
CA LYS A 8 10.76 -9.07 43.64
C LYS A 8 10.97 -9.01 42.11
N LYS A 9 10.27 -8.11 41.42
CA LYS A 9 10.42 -7.91 39.96
C LYS A 9 11.84 -7.46 39.60
N LEU A 10 12.37 -6.46 40.31
CA LEU A 10 13.72 -5.95 40.08
C LEU A 10 14.78 -7.02 40.37
N ARG A 11 14.60 -7.81 41.45
CA ARG A 11 15.49 -8.94 41.74
C ARG A 11 15.52 -9.97 40.61
N PHE A 12 14.37 -10.28 40.03
CA PHE A 12 14.27 -11.20 38.90
C PHE A 12 14.94 -10.64 37.63
N GLU A 13 14.76 -9.34 37.32
CA GLU A 13 15.44 -8.70 36.19
C GLU A 13 16.96 -8.72 36.35
N VAL A 14 17.48 -8.47 37.57
CA VAL A 14 18.93 -8.57 37.86
C VAL A 14 19.44 -10.00 37.64
N PHE A 15 18.74 -11.01 38.18
CA PHE A 15 19.11 -12.41 37.97
C PHE A 15 19.07 -12.82 36.50
N LYS A 16 18.06 -12.36 35.74
CA LYS A 16 17.93 -12.64 34.31
C LYS A 16 19.05 -12.00 33.51
N ARG A 17 19.38 -10.73 33.76
CA ARG A 17 20.50 -10.03 33.13
C ARG A 17 21.81 -10.77 33.36
N ASP A 18 22.02 -11.23 34.58
CA ASP A 18 23.22 -11.93 35.03
C ASP A 18 23.19 -13.44 34.77
N LYS A 19 22.22 -13.93 33.99
CA LYS A 19 22.07 -15.33 33.57
C LYS A 19 22.05 -16.32 34.75
N PHE A 20 21.47 -15.92 35.89
CA PHE A 20 21.42 -16.70 37.12
C PHE A 20 22.81 -17.20 37.56
N GLN A 21 23.81 -16.35 37.39
CA GLN A 21 25.20 -16.63 37.72
C GLN A 21 25.71 -15.57 38.70
N CYS A 22 26.43 -15.99 39.73
CA CYS A 22 27.18 -15.10 40.60
C CYS A 22 28.20 -14.33 39.78
N GLN A 23 28.13 -13.00 39.82
CA GLN A 23 29.01 -12.13 39.05
C GLN A 23 30.42 -12.01 39.65
N TYR A 24 30.64 -12.54 40.86
CA TYR A 24 31.95 -12.58 41.50
C TYR A 24 32.74 -13.84 41.15
N CYS A 25 32.13 -15.02 41.35
CA CYS A 25 32.83 -16.31 41.23
C CYS A 25 32.38 -17.14 40.02
N GLY A 26 31.29 -16.76 39.35
CA GLY A 26 30.76 -17.51 38.22
C GLY A 26 29.94 -18.75 38.60
N GLU A 27 29.72 -19.06 39.88
CA GLU A 27 28.82 -20.15 40.30
C GLU A 27 27.36 -19.85 39.91
N LYS A 28 26.57 -20.89 39.61
CA LYS A 28 25.19 -20.75 39.10
C LYS A 28 24.18 -21.34 40.08
N ALA A 29 22.92 -20.93 39.93
CA ALA A 29 21.81 -21.63 40.57
C ALA A 29 21.46 -22.91 39.78
N PRO A 30 21.04 -24.00 40.46
CA PRO A 30 20.73 -24.11 41.89
C PRO A 30 21.90 -24.53 42.79
N GLU A 31 23.11 -24.70 42.25
CA GLU A 31 24.29 -25.17 43.00
C GLU A 31 24.67 -24.23 44.16
N VAL A 32 24.36 -22.94 44.02
CA VAL A 32 24.49 -21.94 45.08
C VAL A 32 23.23 -21.08 45.23
N VAL A 33 23.01 -20.58 46.45
CA VAL A 33 21.94 -19.61 46.72
C VAL A 33 22.37 -18.24 46.21
N LEU A 34 21.56 -17.65 45.33
CA LEU A 34 21.82 -16.34 44.74
C LEU A 34 21.04 -15.22 45.45
N HIS A 35 21.71 -14.09 45.62
CA HIS A 35 21.23 -12.86 46.20
C HIS A 35 21.49 -11.69 45.26
N VAL A 36 20.77 -10.59 45.49
CA VAL A 36 21.08 -9.32 44.84
C VAL A 36 21.96 -8.52 45.79
N ASP A 37 23.10 -8.08 45.30
CA ASP A 37 24.08 -7.27 46.03
C ASP A 37 24.27 -5.93 45.33
N HIS A 38 24.61 -4.91 46.12
CA HIS A 38 24.88 -3.57 45.63
C HIS A 38 26.37 -3.45 45.27
N VAL A 39 26.64 -2.93 44.06
CA VAL A 39 28.01 -2.64 43.62
C VAL A 39 28.59 -1.53 44.50
N GLN A 40 27.90 -0.39 44.59
CA GLN A 40 28.16 0.66 45.57
C GLN A 40 27.33 0.42 46.85
N PRO A 41 27.95 0.26 48.02
CA PRO A 41 27.23 0.03 49.27
C PRO A 41 26.21 1.14 49.56
N VAL A 42 25.04 0.76 50.09
CA VAL A 42 24.01 1.72 50.54
C VAL A 42 24.55 2.70 51.60
N ALA A 43 25.53 2.27 52.41
CA ALA A 43 26.19 3.12 53.40
C ALA A 43 27.03 4.25 52.77
N GLU A 44 27.49 4.06 51.54
CA GLU A 44 28.28 5.01 50.74
C GLU A 44 27.44 5.74 49.69
N GLY A 45 26.11 5.64 49.78
CA GLY A 45 25.18 6.35 48.90
C GLY A 45 24.66 5.56 47.70
N GLY A 46 24.99 4.27 47.58
CA GLY A 46 24.47 3.43 46.49
C GLY A 46 22.95 3.28 46.53
N ASP A 47 22.32 3.39 45.36
CA ASP A 47 20.87 3.30 45.19
C ASP A 47 20.41 1.90 44.74
N ASN A 48 19.10 1.73 44.55
CA ASN A 48 18.52 0.49 44.02
C ASN A 48 18.34 0.55 42.50
N ASP A 49 19.11 1.37 41.77
CA ASP A 49 19.09 1.34 40.32
C ASP A 49 19.61 -0.02 39.83
N ILE A 50 19.04 -0.54 38.74
CA ILE A 50 19.44 -1.84 38.19
C ILE A 50 20.93 -1.87 37.82
N LEU A 51 21.52 -0.72 37.49
CA LEU A 51 22.95 -0.57 37.20
C LEU A 51 23.82 -0.73 38.46
N ASN A 52 23.31 -0.38 39.64
CA ASN A 52 24.03 -0.55 40.91
C ASN A 52 23.78 -1.92 41.57
N LEU A 53 23.01 -2.80 40.94
CA LEU A 53 22.65 -4.11 41.47
C LEU A 53 23.24 -5.23 40.63
N ILE A 54 23.75 -6.27 41.27
CA ILE A 54 24.27 -7.49 40.64
C ILE A 54 23.85 -8.75 41.38
N THR A 55 24.01 -9.89 40.72
CA THR A 55 23.79 -11.22 41.28
C THR A 55 25.05 -11.72 41.99
N SER A 56 24.92 -12.12 43.26
CA SER A 56 26.02 -12.69 44.06
C SER A 56 25.57 -14.00 44.73
N CYS A 57 26.46 -14.98 44.88
CA CYS A 57 26.16 -16.17 45.68
C CYS A 57 26.32 -15.86 47.18
N GLU A 58 25.70 -16.66 48.03
CA GLU A 58 25.74 -16.49 49.48
C GLU A 58 27.18 -16.43 50.02
N SER A 59 28.10 -17.27 49.52
CA SER A 59 29.51 -17.26 49.94
C SER A 59 30.24 -15.97 49.57
N CYS A 60 30.03 -15.43 48.36
CA CYS A 60 30.60 -14.14 47.95
C CYS A 60 29.94 -12.96 48.68
N ASN A 61 28.62 -13.03 48.90
CA ASN A 61 27.86 -11.99 49.59
C ASN A 61 28.26 -11.87 51.07
N LEU A 62 28.46 -13.00 51.76
CA LEU A 62 28.92 -13.06 53.14
C LEU A 62 30.43 -12.83 53.26
N GLY A 63 31.20 -13.30 52.28
CA GLY A 63 32.66 -13.19 52.21
C GLY A 63 33.19 -11.80 51.83
N LYS A 64 32.31 -10.82 51.60
CA LYS A 64 32.61 -9.41 51.31
C LYS A 64 33.21 -8.65 52.51
N GLY A 65 34.08 -9.31 53.27
CA GLY A 65 35.14 -8.65 54.01
C GLY A 65 36.18 -8.10 53.03
N ALA A 66 35.90 -6.91 52.48
CA ALA A 66 36.83 -6.08 51.73
C ALA A 66 37.49 -6.70 50.47
N ARG A 67 36.71 -7.32 49.57
CA ARG A 67 37.12 -7.46 48.15
C ARG A 67 36.09 -6.82 47.23
N PRO A 68 36.38 -5.65 46.64
CA PRO A 68 35.54 -5.09 45.58
C PRO A 68 35.53 -6.03 44.37
N LEU A 69 34.46 -5.99 43.57
CA LEU A 69 34.50 -6.52 42.20
C LEU A 69 35.70 -5.87 41.51
N ASP A 70 36.44 -6.64 40.72
CA ASP A 70 37.44 -6.05 39.84
C ASP A 70 36.74 -5.01 38.97
N GLN A 71 37.14 -3.73 39.09
CA GLN A 71 36.55 -2.61 38.35
C GLN A 71 36.52 -2.89 36.83
N HIS A 72 37.41 -3.76 36.37
CA HIS A 72 37.47 -4.24 34.99
C HIS A 72 36.18 -4.92 34.52
N GLN A 73 35.58 -5.79 35.33
CA GLN A 73 34.38 -6.55 34.92
C GLN A 73 33.12 -5.68 34.83
N GLU A 74 33.03 -4.63 35.65
CA GLU A 74 31.93 -3.66 35.59
C GLU A 74 32.05 -2.78 34.33
N LEU A 75 33.26 -2.32 34.01
CA LEU A 75 33.53 -1.54 32.80
C LEU A 75 33.28 -2.34 31.51
N GLU A 76 33.62 -3.64 31.49
CA GLU A 76 33.34 -4.52 30.35
C GLU A 76 31.82 -4.64 30.10
N LYS A 77 31.01 -4.86 31.13
CA LYS A 77 29.55 -4.93 30.99
C LYS A 77 28.95 -3.62 30.50
N GLN A 78 29.42 -2.49 31.04
CA GLN A 78 28.96 -1.18 30.61
C GLN A 78 29.33 -0.92 29.14
N ARG A 79 30.53 -1.32 28.72
CA ARG A 79 30.95 -1.25 27.31
C ARG A 79 30.07 -2.11 26.42
N ASP A 80 29.85 -3.38 26.76
CA ASP A 80 29.02 -4.30 25.98
C ASP A 80 27.58 -3.76 25.85
N GLN A 81 27.05 -3.15 26.93
CA GLN A 81 25.74 -2.49 26.90
C GLN A 81 25.73 -1.26 25.99
N LEU A 82 26.78 -0.44 26.00
CA LEU A 82 26.91 0.72 25.11
C LEU A 82 27.08 0.31 23.65
N GLU A 83 27.84 -0.75 23.36
CA GLU A 83 28.00 -1.31 22.02
C GLU A 83 26.67 -1.83 21.49
N ALA A 84 25.92 -2.60 22.30
CA ALA A 84 24.59 -3.08 21.91
C ALA A 84 23.58 -1.92 21.67
N LEU A 85 23.67 -0.85 22.46
CA LEU A 85 22.86 0.36 22.23
C LEU A 85 23.27 1.12 20.97
N ALA A 86 24.57 1.19 20.68
CA ALA A 86 25.09 1.81 19.46
C ALA A 86 24.65 1.04 18.22
N GLU A 87 24.76 -0.30 18.24
CA GLU A 87 24.30 -1.17 17.16
C GLU A 87 22.79 -1.02 16.94
N ARG A 88 21.99 -1.00 18.03
CA ARG A 88 20.54 -0.76 17.93
C ARG A 88 20.23 0.60 17.31
N ARG A 89 21.01 1.63 17.64
CA ARG A 89 20.84 2.98 17.07
C ARG A 89 21.15 2.97 15.57
N GLU A 90 22.25 2.35 15.15
CA GLU A 90 22.62 2.22 13.75
C GLU A 90 21.53 1.50 12.95
N GLN A 91 20.99 0.40 13.48
CA GLN A 91 19.87 -0.31 12.86
C GLN A 91 18.62 0.58 12.70
N LEU A 92 18.30 1.42 13.70
CA LEU A 92 17.17 2.35 13.59
C LEU A 92 17.43 3.46 12.57
N GLU A 93 18.65 3.99 12.50
CA GLU A 93 19.05 4.99 11.50
C GLU A 93 18.94 4.41 10.08
N MET A 94 19.38 3.16 9.86
CA MET A 94 19.20 2.46 8.58
C MET A 94 17.73 2.32 8.18
N LEU A 95 16.85 1.92 9.11
CA LEU A 95 15.42 1.79 8.84
C LEU A 95 14.77 3.14 8.49
N ILE A 96 15.19 4.22 9.15
CA ILE A 96 14.70 5.58 8.86
C ILE A 96 15.12 6.00 7.46
N ASN A 97 16.40 5.84 7.11
CA ASN A 97 16.93 6.18 5.79
C ASN A 97 16.22 5.39 4.69
N TRP A 98 16.06 4.07 4.87
CA TRP A 98 15.35 3.23 3.91
C TRP A 98 13.90 3.69 3.68
N ARG A 99 13.19 4.07 4.75
CA ARG A 99 11.83 4.61 4.63
C ARG A 99 11.80 5.94 3.87
N GLU A 100 12.80 6.80 4.08
CA GLU A 100 12.92 8.05 3.33
C GLU A 100 13.21 7.82 1.85
N GLU A 101 14.08 6.86 1.53
CA GLU A 101 14.36 6.43 0.15
C GLU A 101 13.10 5.89 -0.54
N LEU A 102 12.33 5.02 0.11
CA LEU A 102 11.06 4.53 -0.42
C LEU A 102 10.06 5.67 -0.70
N ARG A 103 9.97 6.64 0.22
CA ARG A 103 9.11 7.81 0.03
C ARG A 103 9.58 8.68 -1.13
N SER A 104 10.90 8.79 -1.33
CA SER A 104 11.47 9.48 -2.51
C SER A 104 11.07 8.78 -3.79
N LEU A 105 11.17 7.45 -3.85
CA LEU A 105 10.77 6.67 -5.02
C LEU A 105 9.28 6.89 -5.35
N GLU A 106 8.38 6.79 -4.37
CA GLU A 106 6.95 7.07 -4.61
C GLU A 106 6.72 8.48 -5.17
N GLN A 107 7.48 9.47 -4.68
CA GLN A 107 7.41 10.84 -5.15
C GLN A 107 7.96 11.00 -6.59
N ASP A 108 9.01 10.25 -6.93
CA ASP A 108 9.60 10.21 -8.26
C ASP A 108 8.63 9.58 -9.28
N GLU A 109 7.94 8.52 -8.90
CA GLU A 109 6.90 7.89 -9.72
C GLU A 109 5.74 8.85 -10.01
N VAL A 110 5.23 9.53 -8.99
CA VAL A 110 4.18 10.56 -9.16
C VAL A 110 4.68 11.71 -10.05
N SER A 111 5.94 12.10 -9.88
CA SER A 111 6.56 13.16 -10.68
C SER A 111 6.74 12.75 -12.14
N ALA A 112 7.03 11.48 -12.42
CA ALA A 112 7.12 10.95 -13.78
C ALA A 112 5.77 11.02 -14.50
N VAL A 113 4.68 10.58 -13.84
CA VAL A 113 3.32 10.68 -14.42
C VAL A 113 2.91 12.13 -14.61
N ALA A 114 3.20 13.01 -13.64
CA ALA A 114 2.92 14.43 -13.76
C ALA A 114 3.67 15.05 -14.94
N ALA A 115 4.96 14.74 -15.12
CA ALA A 115 5.75 15.23 -16.25
C ALA A 115 5.20 14.75 -17.60
N ALA A 116 4.70 13.51 -17.69
CA ALA A 116 4.05 12.99 -18.90
C ALA A 116 2.77 13.78 -19.26
N ILE A 117 2.01 14.21 -18.25
CA ILE A 117 0.81 15.06 -18.43
C ILE A 117 1.22 16.49 -18.84
N GLU A 118 2.17 17.07 -18.12
CA GLU A 118 2.63 18.45 -18.31
C GLU A 118 3.32 18.65 -19.68
N HIS A 119 3.81 17.57 -20.31
CA HIS A 119 4.26 17.62 -21.70
C HIS A 119 3.20 18.14 -22.69
N TYR A 120 1.91 17.90 -22.43
CA TYR A 120 0.82 18.37 -23.28
C TYR A 120 0.48 19.84 -23.05
N SER A 121 0.87 20.42 -21.91
CA SER A 121 0.66 21.83 -21.60
C SER A 121 1.85 22.39 -20.85
N SER A 122 2.75 23.06 -21.58
CA SER A 122 3.94 23.71 -21.02
C SER A 122 3.64 24.80 -19.99
N GLU A 123 2.39 25.25 -19.88
CA GLU A 123 1.96 26.32 -18.98
C GLU A 123 1.34 25.79 -17.68
N TRP A 124 0.87 24.54 -17.67
CA TRP A 124 0.02 24.01 -16.60
C TRP A 124 0.69 22.86 -15.88
N THR A 125 0.55 22.84 -14.56
CA THR A 125 1.13 21.82 -13.70
C THR A 125 0.07 21.04 -12.96
N VAL A 126 0.38 19.80 -12.62
CA VAL A 126 -0.51 18.96 -11.81
C VAL A 126 -0.47 19.48 -10.36
N SER A 127 -1.64 19.89 -9.86
CA SER A 127 -1.82 20.35 -8.47
C SER A 127 -1.54 19.25 -7.44
N ASP A 128 -1.34 19.62 -6.18
CA ASP A 128 -1.10 18.66 -5.08
C ASP A 128 -2.22 17.62 -4.95
N THR A 129 -3.48 18.06 -5.07
CA THR A 129 -4.64 17.15 -5.10
C THR A 129 -4.58 16.21 -6.30
N GLY A 130 -4.14 16.71 -7.46
CA GLY A 130 -3.88 15.90 -8.64
C GLY A 130 -2.80 14.84 -8.37
N ARG A 131 -1.67 15.24 -7.79
CA ARG A 131 -0.56 14.34 -7.41
C ARG A 131 -0.99 13.24 -6.45
N GLN A 132 -1.85 13.55 -5.47
CA GLN A 132 -2.45 12.55 -4.58
C GLN A 132 -3.40 11.57 -5.31
N ASN A 133 -4.07 12.01 -6.38
CA ASN A 133 -4.83 11.09 -7.24
C ASN A 133 -3.88 10.19 -8.04
N LEU A 134 -2.81 10.75 -8.60
CA LEU A 134 -1.79 9.98 -9.34
C LEU A 134 -1.18 8.89 -8.45
N GLN A 135 -0.79 9.20 -7.22
CA GLN A 135 -0.25 8.21 -6.27
C GLN A 135 -1.22 7.04 -6.04
N ARG A 136 -2.51 7.36 -5.84
CA ARG A 136 -3.56 6.34 -5.67
C ARG A 136 -3.75 5.49 -6.93
N TRP A 137 -3.60 6.07 -8.11
CA TRP A 137 -3.71 5.36 -9.38
C TRP A 137 -2.49 4.51 -9.66
N ILE A 138 -1.27 4.99 -9.39
CA ILE A 138 -0.03 4.20 -9.46
C ILE A 138 -0.12 2.97 -8.56
N THR A 139 -0.57 3.15 -7.32
CA THR A 139 -0.76 2.03 -6.37
C THR A 139 -1.75 0.99 -6.90
N LYS A 140 -2.79 1.43 -7.61
CA LYS A 140 -3.88 0.56 -8.10
C LYS A 140 -3.57 -0.10 -9.44
N PHE A 141 -2.96 0.63 -10.36
CA PHE A 141 -2.81 0.26 -11.76
C PHE A 141 -1.37 -0.09 -12.14
N GLY A 142 -0.39 0.37 -11.35
CA GLY A 142 1.03 0.37 -11.69
C GLY A 142 1.46 1.68 -12.34
N LEU A 143 2.76 1.99 -12.26
CA LEU A 143 3.36 3.18 -12.84
C LEU A 143 3.17 3.23 -14.37
N ASP A 144 3.58 2.18 -15.06
CA ASP A 144 3.57 2.09 -16.52
C ASP A 144 2.18 2.27 -17.12
N GLU A 145 1.17 1.59 -16.54
CA GLU A 145 -0.22 1.74 -16.95
C GLU A 145 -0.75 3.15 -16.67
N THR A 146 -0.40 3.73 -15.53
CA THR A 146 -0.86 5.08 -15.20
C THR A 146 -0.26 6.12 -16.16
N ILE A 147 1.00 5.98 -16.56
CA ILE A 147 1.62 6.81 -17.61
C ILE A 147 0.88 6.62 -18.94
N THR A 148 0.72 5.38 -19.38
CA THR A 148 0.08 5.06 -20.67
C THR A 148 -1.35 5.60 -20.75
N ALA A 149 -2.13 5.43 -19.68
CA ALA A 149 -3.49 5.96 -19.58
C ALA A 149 -3.51 7.49 -19.55
N ALA A 150 -2.55 8.14 -18.88
CA ALA A 150 -2.43 9.59 -18.83
C ALA A 150 -2.15 10.18 -20.22
N GLU A 151 -1.14 9.67 -20.90
CA GLU A 151 -0.79 10.08 -22.27
C GLU A 151 -1.95 9.87 -23.24
N THR A 152 -2.60 8.70 -23.18
CA THR A 152 -3.77 8.38 -24.01
C THR A 152 -4.91 9.37 -23.76
N SER A 153 -5.21 9.65 -22.48
CA SER A 153 -6.28 10.56 -22.11
C SER A 153 -6.00 11.99 -22.58
N PHE A 154 -4.82 12.51 -22.31
CA PHE A 154 -4.45 13.88 -22.67
C PHE A 154 -4.36 14.05 -24.18
N LYS A 155 -3.78 13.10 -24.90
CA LYS A 155 -3.78 13.10 -26.38
C LYS A 155 -5.19 13.14 -26.97
N GLN A 156 -6.15 12.46 -26.35
CA GLN A 156 -7.52 12.34 -26.88
C GLN A 156 -8.43 13.51 -26.48
N TYR A 157 -8.30 14.02 -25.25
CA TYR A 157 -9.30 14.92 -24.68
C TYR A 157 -8.81 16.33 -24.43
N PHE A 158 -7.51 16.58 -24.30
CA PHE A 158 -6.98 17.92 -24.05
C PHE A 158 -7.01 18.78 -25.32
N GLN A 159 -7.46 20.03 -25.20
CA GLN A 159 -7.58 20.96 -26.31
C GLN A 159 -6.65 22.18 -26.11
N PRO A 160 -5.38 22.11 -26.55
CA PRO A 160 -4.40 23.16 -26.26
C PRO A 160 -4.73 24.50 -26.93
N ASN A 161 -5.39 24.47 -28.09
CA ASN A 161 -5.73 25.67 -28.87
C ASN A 161 -7.09 26.29 -28.51
N ALA A 162 -7.78 25.77 -27.48
CA ALA A 162 -9.01 26.36 -26.99
C ALA A 162 -8.75 27.69 -26.27
N ASP A 163 -9.84 28.44 -26.04
CA ASP A 163 -9.83 29.56 -25.10
C ASP A 163 -9.52 29.09 -23.67
N GLU A 164 -9.29 30.03 -22.75
CA GLU A 164 -8.86 29.72 -21.40
C GLU A 164 -9.82 28.75 -20.68
N GLN A 165 -11.13 28.97 -20.82
CA GLN A 165 -12.14 28.11 -20.23
C GLN A 165 -12.17 26.72 -20.88
N GLY A 166 -12.17 26.64 -22.22
CA GLY A 166 -12.16 25.36 -22.92
C GLY A 166 -10.90 24.54 -22.67
N ARG A 167 -9.76 25.20 -22.49
CA ARG A 167 -8.49 24.55 -22.10
C ARG A 167 -8.59 23.99 -20.67
N SER A 168 -9.16 24.75 -19.74
CA SER A 168 -9.42 24.30 -18.35
C SER A 168 -10.37 23.10 -18.28
N ASP A 169 -11.47 23.17 -19.02
CA ASP A 169 -12.49 22.12 -19.03
C ASP A 169 -11.95 20.84 -19.67
N SER A 170 -11.22 20.97 -20.79
CA SER A 170 -10.59 19.83 -21.47
C SER A 170 -9.45 19.21 -20.67
N TRP A 171 -8.67 20.02 -19.91
CA TRP A 171 -7.68 19.52 -18.95
C TRP A 171 -8.34 18.70 -17.84
N SER A 172 -9.35 19.26 -17.19
CA SER A 172 -10.09 18.60 -16.11
C SER A 172 -10.73 17.29 -16.59
N LYS A 173 -11.28 17.32 -17.82
CA LYS A 173 -11.82 16.13 -18.49
C LYS A 173 -10.73 15.09 -18.73
N ALA A 174 -9.63 15.44 -19.38
CA ALA A 174 -8.52 14.53 -19.65
C ALA A 174 -7.98 13.90 -18.35
N PHE A 175 -7.76 14.70 -17.31
CA PHE A 175 -7.27 14.20 -16.03
C PHE A 175 -8.25 13.21 -15.37
N SER A 176 -9.55 13.50 -15.40
CA SER A 176 -10.58 12.62 -14.80
C SER A 176 -10.79 11.29 -15.53
N TYR A 177 -10.36 11.19 -16.80
CA TYR A 177 -10.53 9.99 -17.62
C TYR A 177 -9.37 8.98 -17.46
N ILE A 178 -8.22 9.39 -16.90
CA ILE A 178 -7.06 8.53 -16.64
C ILE A 178 -7.43 7.20 -15.96
N PRO A 179 -8.10 7.19 -14.77
CA PRO A 179 -8.41 5.93 -14.09
C PRO A 179 -9.41 5.05 -14.85
N ARG A 180 -10.22 5.65 -15.74
CA ARG A 180 -11.16 4.90 -16.58
C ARG A 180 -10.42 4.18 -17.70
N ILE A 181 -9.46 4.85 -18.35
CA ILE A 181 -8.62 4.26 -19.39
C ILE A 181 -7.76 3.16 -18.80
N ALA A 182 -7.06 3.44 -17.69
CA ALA A 182 -6.24 2.44 -16.99
C ALA A 182 -7.03 1.18 -16.61
N GLY A 183 -8.26 1.37 -16.12
CA GLY A 183 -9.16 0.27 -15.78
C GLY A 183 -9.67 -0.54 -16.97
N VAL A 184 -9.72 0.03 -18.17
CA VAL A 184 -10.06 -0.70 -19.41
C VAL A 184 -8.85 -1.49 -19.89
N ASN A 185 -7.66 -0.87 -19.91
CA ASN A 185 -6.42 -1.52 -20.34
C ASN A 185 -6.09 -2.75 -19.48
N GLN A 186 -6.21 -2.65 -18.15
CA GLN A 186 -6.00 -3.78 -17.24
C GLN A 186 -6.93 -4.97 -17.46
N ARG A 187 -8.10 -4.76 -18.07
CA ARG A 187 -9.05 -5.84 -18.41
C ARG A 187 -8.75 -6.50 -19.75
N GLY A 188 -7.62 -6.15 -20.38
CA GLY A 188 -7.27 -6.61 -21.72
C GLY A 188 -7.86 -5.75 -22.84
N GLY A 189 -8.27 -4.51 -22.53
CA GLY A 189 -8.99 -3.65 -23.46
C GLY A 189 -10.47 -4.04 -23.60
N LEU A 190 -11.12 -3.55 -24.65
CA LEU A 190 -12.39 -4.10 -25.08
C LEU A 190 -12.07 -5.37 -25.86
N ASN A 191 -12.72 -6.50 -25.54
CA ASN A 191 -12.65 -7.66 -26.42
C ASN A 191 -13.21 -7.28 -27.80
N GLU A 192 -12.83 -8.03 -28.84
CA GLU A 192 -13.22 -7.73 -30.22
C GLU A 192 -14.75 -7.67 -30.35
N GLU A 193 -15.45 -8.51 -29.59
CA GLU A 193 -16.92 -8.53 -29.49
C GLU A 193 -17.50 -7.26 -28.84
N ASP A 194 -17.03 -6.80 -27.67
CA ASP A 194 -17.52 -5.56 -27.06
C ASP A 194 -17.20 -4.36 -27.97
N THR A 195 -16.07 -4.40 -28.70
CA THR A 195 -15.71 -3.38 -29.70
C THR A 195 -16.76 -3.31 -30.81
N GLN A 196 -17.21 -4.46 -31.32
CA GLN A 196 -18.30 -4.53 -32.28
C GLN A 196 -19.62 -4.00 -31.71
N LEU A 197 -19.98 -4.34 -30.46
CA LEU A 197 -21.20 -3.81 -29.82
C LEU A 197 -21.15 -2.27 -29.69
N TYR A 198 -19.99 -1.72 -29.31
CA TYR A 198 -19.80 -0.27 -29.25
C TYR A 198 -19.87 0.39 -30.63
N TYR A 199 -19.41 -0.29 -31.68
CA TYR A 199 -19.53 0.14 -33.06
C TYR A 199 -21.00 0.18 -33.52
N ILE A 200 -21.78 -0.86 -33.22
CA ILE A 200 -23.22 -0.91 -33.49
C ILE A 200 -23.96 0.24 -32.80
N ARG A 201 -23.68 0.47 -31.51
CA ARG A 201 -24.22 1.65 -30.80
C ARG A 201 -23.85 2.96 -31.50
N GLY A 202 -22.61 3.08 -31.99
CA GLY A 202 -22.14 4.23 -32.75
C GLY A 202 -22.94 4.48 -34.03
N ILE A 203 -23.25 3.43 -34.79
CA ILE A 203 -24.12 3.49 -35.99
C ILE A 203 -25.48 4.06 -35.61
N LEU A 204 -26.12 3.49 -34.59
CA LEU A 204 -27.46 3.91 -34.16
C LEU A 204 -27.47 5.37 -33.71
N ARG A 205 -26.52 5.78 -32.87
CA ARG A 205 -26.40 7.14 -32.35
C ARG A 205 -26.24 8.17 -33.48
N ASN A 206 -25.48 7.83 -34.53
CA ASN A 206 -25.20 8.75 -35.62
C ASN A 206 -26.34 8.78 -36.67
N ARG A 207 -27.08 7.68 -36.86
CA ARG A 207 -28.16 7.58 -37.86
C ARG A 207 -29.53 8.01 -37.34
N LEU A 208 -29.86 7.66 -36.10
CA LEU A 208 -31.21 7.80 -35.57
C LEU A 208 -31.39 9.11 -34.82
N ALA A 209 -32.59 9.70 -34.88
CA ALA A 209 -32.90 10.97 -34.22
C ALA A 209 -32.82 10.90 -32.68
N PHE A 210 -33.00 9.70 -32.10
CA PHE A 210 -32.92 9.46 -30.67
C PHE A 210 -32.42 8.04 -30.42
N VAL A 211 -31.54 7.86 -29.44
CA VAL A 211 -31.05 6.56 -28.95
C VAL A 211 -30.81 6.66 -27.45
N ASN A 212 -31.35 5.71 -26.68
CA ASN A 212 -30.94 5.55 -25.28
C ASN A 212 -29.69 4.67 -25.23
N GLU A 213 -28.50 5.28 -25.17
CA GLU A 213 -27.22 4.56 -25.24
C GLU A 213 -27.03 3.51 -24.13
N ARG A 214 -27.58 3.76 -22.93
CA ARG A 214 -27.48 2.81 -21.81
C ARG A 214 -28.31 1.56 -22.07
N VAL A 215 -29.56 1.74 -22.52
CA VAL A 215 -30.45 0.62 -22.89
C VAL A 215 -29.90 -0.11 -24.11
N CYS A 216 -29.36 0.61 -25.10
CA CYS A 216 -28.72 0.02 -26.28
C CYS A 216 -27.60 -0.96 -25.90
N MET A 217 -26.71 -0.56 -24.99
CA MET A 217 -25.61 -1.43 -24.58
C MET A 217 -26.09 -2.62 -23.74
N SER A 218 -27.18 -2.49 -22.97
CA SER A 218 -27.78 -3.64 -22.27
C SER A 218 -28.31 -4.64 -23.28
N LEU A 219 -29.19 -4.19 -24.19
CA LEU A 219 -29.83 -5.07 -25.19
C LEU A 219 -28.81 -5.76 -26.10
N LEU A 220 -27.76 -5.06 -26.52
CA LEU A 220 -26.69 -5.66 -27.33
C LEU A 220 -25.94 -6.77 -26.58
N ARG A 221 -25.72 -6.62 -25.28
CA ARG A 221 -25.08 -7.64 -24.44
C ARG A 221 -26.04 -8.81 -24.20
N ASP A 222 -27.28 -8.51 -23.85
CA ASP A 222 -28.32 -9.50 -23.59
C ASP A 222 -28.62 -10.35 -24.84
N ALA A 223 -28.71 -9.72 -26.02
CA ALA A 223 -28.89 -10.41 -27.30
C ALA A 223 -27.69 -11.29 -27.66
N ARG A 224 -26.46 -10.80 -27.44
CA ARG A 224 -25.25 -11.62 -27.63
C ARG A 224 -25.26 -12.83 -26.70
N ASP A 225 -25.57 -12.64 -25.43
CA ASP A 225 -25.60 -13.71 -24.43
C ASP A 225 -26.74 -14.72 -24.71
N ALA A 226 -27.78 -14.28 -25.43
CA ALA A 226 -28.84 -15.10 -26.04
C ALA A 226 -28.43 -15.81 -27.35
N GLY A 227 -27.19 -15.60 -27.84
CA GLY A 227 -26.66 -16.24 -29.05
C GLY A 227 -26.89 -15.46 -30.35
N ALA A 228 -27.23 -14.17 -30.29
CA ALA A 228 -27.36 -13.33 -31.47
C ALA A 228 -26.03 -13.17 -32.21
N ASP A 229 -26.08 -13.34 -33.53
CA ASP A 229 -24.97 -13.04 -34.44
C ASP A 229 -24.72 -11.52 -34.49
N VAL A 230 -23.51 -11.11 -34.09
CA VAL A 230 -23.11 -9.69 -33.99
C VAL A 230 -23.11 -9.00 -35.35
N ASP A 231 -22.77 -9.71 -36.44
CA ASP A 231 -22.80 -9.14 -37.78
C ASP A 231 -24.25 -8.86 -38.22
N LYS A 232 -25.19 -9.73 -37.87
CA LYS A 232 -26.63 -9.49 -38.13
C LYS A 232 -27.17 -8.33 -37.30
N MET A 233 -26.76 -8.21 -36.03
CA MET A 233 -27.12 -7.06 -35.20
C MET A 233 -26.61 -5.75 -35.81
N GLN A 234 -25.42 -5.78 -36.41
CA GLN A 234 -24.84 -4.63 -37.10
C GLN A 234 -25.62 -4.27 -38.38
N GLU A 235 -26.00 -5.24 -39.21
CA GLU A 235 -26.83 -4.99 -40.40
C GLU A 235 -28.21 -4.44 -40.02
N LEU A 236 -28.85 -4.99 -38.97
CA LEU A 236 -30.10 -4.45 -38.44
C LEU A 236 -29.95 -2.98 -38.04
N ALA A 237 -28.85 -2.61 -37.36
CA ALA A 237 -28.58 -1.24 -36.99
C ALA A 237 -28.35 -0.29 -38.18
N LYS A 238 -27.93 -0.81 -39.35
CA LYS A 238 -27.77 -0.04 -40.60
C LYS A 238 -29.08 0.16 -41.36
N GLU A 239 -30.08 -0.70 -41.18
CA GLU A 239 -31.33 -0.65 -41.95
C GLU A 239 -32.52 -0.08 -41.19
N VAL A 240 -32.51 -0.19 -39.86
CA VAL A 240 -33.65 0.18 -39.03
C VAL A 240 -34.06 1.65 -39.18
N ARG A 241 -35.37 1.92 -39.12
CA ARG A 241 -35.95 3.25 -39.36
C ARG A 241 -35.92 4.15 -38.14
N ASN A 242 -36.07 3.59 -36.95
CA ASN A 242 -36.12 4.34 -35.69
C ASN A 242 -35.72 3.47 -34.50
N TRP A 243 -35.48 4.12 -33.37
CA TRP A 243 -35.04 3.47 -32.13
C TRP A 243 -36.03 2.45 -31.58
N THR A 244 -37.33 2.76 -31.62
CA THR A 244 -38.36 1.85 -31.11
C THR A 244 -38.37 0.54 -31.90
N GLN A 245 -38.30 0.62 -33.23
CA GLN A 245 -38.23 -0.57 -34.08
C GLN A 245 -36.99 -1.41 -33.77
N TRP A 246 -35.83 -0.78 -33.64
CA TRP A 246 -34.57 -1.48 -33.34
C TRP A 246 -34.65 -2.18 -31.98
N ARG A 247 -35.12 -1.45 -30.97
CA ARG A 247 -35.29 -1.93 -29.60
C ARG A 247 -36.22 -3.15 -29.56
N SER A 248 -37.42 -3.03 -30.13
CA SER A 248 -38.41 -4.11 -30.13
C SER A 248 -37.89 -5.36 -30.85
N THR A 249 -37.12 -5.19 -31.94
CA THR A 249 -36.53 -6.32 -32.67
C THR A 249 -35.53 -7.10 -31.79
N LEU A 250 -34.69 -6.40 -31.01
CA LEU A 250 -33.77 -7.08 -30.08
C LEU A 250 -34.50 -7.68 -28.87
N GLU A 251 -35.48 -6.97 -28.33
CA GLU A 251 -36.29 -7.48 -27.20
C GLU A 251 -37.03 -8.77 -27.58
N GLU A 252 -37.65 -8.82 -28.77
CA GLU A 252 -38.29 -10.03 -29.30
C GLU A 252 -37.29 -11.19 -29.44
N PHE A 253 -36.08 -10.94 -29.98
CA PHE A 253 -35.06 -11.98 -30.12
C PHE A 253 -34.63 -12.56 -28.76
N ILE A 254 -34.41 -11.69 -27.76
CA ILE A 254 -34.01 -12.09 -26.40
C ILE A 254 -35.13 -12.87 -25.70
N GLU A 255 -36.38 -12.46 -25.89
CA GLU A 255 -37.54 -13.17 -25.34
C GLU A 255 -37.67 -14.59 -25.95
N GLU A 256 -37.36 -14.75 -27.24
CA GLU A 256 -37.35 -16.06 -27.90
C GLU A 256 -36.16 -16.95 -27.48
N HIS A 257 -35.05 -16.35 -27.02
CA HIS A 257 -33.80 -17.05 -26.69
C HIS A 257 -33.25 -16.60 -25.32
N PRO A 258 -33.88 -16.95 -24.19
CA PRO A 258 -33.45 -16.46 -22.89
C PRO A 258 -32.02 -16.94 -22.54
N PRO A 259 -31.14 -16.06 -22.02
CA PRO A 259 -29.76 -16.40 -21.73
C PRO A 259 -29.67 -17.49 -20.65
N GLY A 260 -29.01 -18.60 -20.97
CA GLY A 260 -28.79 -19.74 -20.06
C GLY A 260 -29.67 -20.98 -20.31
N GLY A 261 -30.46 -21.04 -21.40
CA GLY A 261 -31.35 -22.15 -21.74
C GLY A 261 -30.78 -23.24 -22.67
N GLY A 262 -29.48 -23.53 -22.62
CA GLY A 262 -28.84 -24.54 -23.46
C GLY A 262 -28.68 -25.90 -22.79
N ASP A 263 -29.42 -26.89 -23.32
CA ASP A 263 -29.14 -28.33 -23.37
C ASP A 263 -29.31 -29.17 -22.10
N GLY A 264 -30.56 -29.57 -21.88
CA GLY A 264 -30.93 -30.64 -20.96
C GLY A 264 -32.15 -31.42 -21.46
N GLU A 265 -32.16 -31.85 -22.71
CA GLU A 265 -33.06 -32.90 -23.21
C GLU A 265 -32.62 -33.32 -24.64
N ASP A 266 -31.86 -34.41 -24.71
CA ASP A 266 -32.03 -35.53 -25.65
C ASP A 266 -31.06 -36.68 -25.31
#